data_AF-A0A350RD58-F1
#
_entry.id   AF-A0A350RD58-F1
#
_cell.length_a   1.000
_cell.length_b   1.000
_cell.length_c   1.000
_cell.angle_alpha   90.00
_cell.angle_beta   90.00
_cell.angle_gamma   90.00
#
_symmetry.space_group_name_H-M   'P 1'
#
loop_
_entity.id
_entity.type
_entity.pdbx_description
1 polymer ?
#
loop_
_entity_poly.entity_id
_entity_poly.type
_entity_poly.pdbx_seq_one_letter_code
_entity_poly.pdbx_strand_id
1 'polypeptide(L)'
;MNLKFKVHRNPRSDEEIQSLIKEFGDQTEWDGSRIFDPKNPDHLLSEPKVWLKCQRCGREIEFSYESLLHLNFNTNGLPYIMCTTCNVKKGIMFPRDLIE
;
A
#
# COMPACT_ATOMS: atom_id res chain seq x y z
N MET A 1 -17.35 -6.44 -12.92
CA MET A 1 -17.71 -6.07 -11.54
C MET A 1 -16.51 -5.35 -10.96
N ASN A 2 -16.53 -4.01 -10.97
CA ASN A 2 -15.41 -3.17 -10.55
C ASN A 2 -15.47 -2.96 -9.04
N LEU A 3 -15.14 -4.00 -8.26
CA LEU A 3 -15.07 -3.87 -6.81
C LEU A 3 -13.92 -2.92 -6.45
N LYS A 4 -14.24 -1.84 -5.74
CA LYS A 4 -13.25 -0.91 -5.18
C LYS A 4 -13.07 -1.21 -3.69
N PHE A 5 -11.91 -0.90 -3.13
CA PHE A 5 -11.63 -1.09 -1.71
C PHE A 5 -10.91 0.14 -1.15
N LYS A 6 -11.04 0.36 0.16
CA LYS A 6 -10.43 1.51 0.82
C LYS A 6 -8.91 1.36 0.87
N VAL A 7 -8.25 2.48 0.65
CA VAL A 7 -6.81 2.66 0.78
C VAL A 7 -6.59 3.81 1.76
N HIS A 8 -5.61 3.68 2.64
CA HIS A 8 -5.25 4.73 3.59
C HIS A 8 -3.75 5.03 3.50
N ARG A 9 -3.40 6.25 3.90
CA ARG A 9 -2.03 6.74 4.00
C ARG A 9 -1.85 7.33 5.39
N ASN A 10 -0.70 7.09 5.99
CA ASN A 10 -0.37 7.68 7.29
C ASN A 10 0.63 8.83 7.07
N PRO A 11 0.60 9.88 7.89
CA PRO A 11 1.67 10.88 7.88
C PRO A 11 3.03 10.22 8.16
N ARG A 12 4.06 10.60 7.40
CA ARG A 12 5.45 10.22 7.66
C ARG A 12 5.94 10.90 8.94
N SER A 13 6.82 10.22 9.67
CA SER A 13 7.46 10.85 10.84
C SER A 13 8.50 11.89 10.40
N ASP A 14 8.84 12.82 11.29
CA ASP A 14 9.90 13.80 11.03
C ASP A 14 11.24 13.11 10.72
N GLU A 15 11.54 11.99 11.38
CA GLU A 15 12.75 11.20 11.16
C GLU A 15 12.79 10.61 9.74
N GLU A 16 11.67 10.05 9.27
CA GLU A 16 11.53 9.55 7.89
C GLU A 16 11.70 10.68 6.89
N ILE A 17 11.06 11.83 7.13
CA ILE A 17 11.15 13.00 6.26
C ILE A 17 12.60 13.49 6.17
N GLN A 18 13.33 13.60 7.29
CA GLN A 18 14.73 13.99 7.27
C GLN A 18 15.61 12.99 6.54
N SER A 19 15.33 11.69 6.69
CA SER A 19 16.03 10.64 5.93
C SER A 19 15.80 10.81 4.43
N LEU A 20 14.56 11.05 4.00
CA LEU A 20 14.20 11.24 2.60
C LEU A 20 14.80 12.53 2.03
N ILE A 21 14.83 13.63 2.79
CA ILE A 21 15.51 14.86 2.37
C ILE A 21 17.01 14.61 2.20
N LYS A 22 17.63 13.85 3.10
CA LYS A 22 19.06 13.52 3.01
C LYS A 22 19.37 12.63 1.80
N GLU A 23 18.50 11.69 1.49
CA GLU A 23 18.66 10.74 0.38
C GLU A 23 18.36 11.39 -0.97
N PHE A 24 17.23 12.10 -1.08
CA PHE A 24 16.71 12.60 -2.35
C PHE A 24 16.94 14.09 -2.58
N GLY A 25 17.21 14.90 -1.55
CA GLY A 25 17.67 16.29 -1.64
C GLY A 25 17.15 17.11 -2.83
N ASP A 26 18.02 17.32 -3.82
CA ASP A 26 17.74 18.05 -5.06
C ASP A 26 17.56 17.14 -6.29
N GLN A 27 17.44 15.82 -6.08
CA GLN A 27 17.17 14.87 -7.15
C GLN A 27 15.79 15.14 -7.75
N THR A 28 15.74 15.06 -9.07
CA THR A 28 14.54 15.33 -9.87
C THR A 28 14.23 14.17 -10.80
N GLU A 29 12.96 14.04 -11.14
CA GLU A 29 12.50 13.17 -12.21
C GLU A 29 12.80 13.76 -13.59
N TRP A 30 12.50 12.99 -14.63
CA TRP A 30 12.74 13.35 -16.03
C TRP A 30 11.98 14.61 -16.48
N ASP A 31 10.87 14.95 -15.81
CA ASP A 31 10.06 16.15 -16.06
C ASP A 31 10.54 17.38 -15.26
N GLY A 32 11.61 17.23 -14.48
CA GLY A 32 12.18 18.28 -13.63
C GLY A 32 11.48 18.46 -12.28
N SER A 33 10.45 17.67 -11.97
CA SER A 33 9.84 17.65 -10.64
C SER A 33 10.79 17.02 -9.61
N ARG A 34 10.76 17.47 -8.35
CA ARG A 34 11.60 16.89 -7.29
C ARG A 34 11.07 15.51 -6.89
N ILE A 35 11.96 14.53 -6.79
CA ILE A 35 11.63 13.16 -6.34
C ILE A 35 10.99 13.20 -4.95
N PHE A 36 11.53 14.03 -4.06
CA PHE A 36 10.93 14.31 -2.76
C PHE A 36 10.85 15.82 -2.56
N ASP A 37 9.67 16.31 -2.19
CA ASP A 37 9.43 17.72 -1.95
C ASP A 37 8.70 17.86 -0.61
N PRO A 38 9.39 18.29 0.47
CA PRO A 38 8.76 18.44 1.78
C PRO A 38 7.69 19.53 1.82
N LYS A 39 7.56 20.36 0.77
CA LYS A 39 6.47 21.34 0.64
C LYS A 39 5.22 20.73 0.00
N ASN A 40 5.34 19.59 -0.68
CA ASN A 40 4.22 18.88 -1.25
C ASN A 40 3.56 17.99 -0.18
N PRO A 41 2.28 18.24 0.20
CA PRO A 41 1.61 17.44 1.22
C PRO A 41 1.51 15.95 0.85
N ASP A 42 1.46 15.60 -0.43
CA ASP A 42 1.45 14.20 -0.86
C ASP A 42 2.78 13.50 -0.61
N HIS A 43 3.90 14.22 -0.64
CA HIS A 43 5.21 13.69 -0.31
C HIS A 43 5.41 13.57 1.22
N LEU A 44 4.51 14.10 2.05
CA LEU A 44 4.55 13.92 3.51
C LEU A 44 3.74 12.70 3.97
N LEU A 45 3.00 12.07 3.08
CA LEU A 45 2.19 10.89 3.37
C LEU A 45 2.93 9.62 2.94
N SER A 46 2.84 8.58 3.76
CA SER A 46 3.38 7.25 3.47
C SER A 46 2.85 6.70 2.15
N GLU A 47 3.49 5.64 1.67
CA GLU A 47 2.93 4.83 0.60
C GLU A 47 1.49 4.39 0.95
N PRO A 48 0.59 4.28 -0.04
CA PRO A 48 -0.76 3.82 0.19
C PRO A 48 -0.79 2.37 0.67
N LYS A 49 -1.62 2.13 1.68
CA LYS A 49 -1.76 0.84 2.33
C LYS A 49 -3.21 0.39 2.37
N VAL A 50 -3.38 -0.93 2.48
CA VAL A 50 -4.68 -1.60 2.48
C VAL A 50 -4.73 -2.57 3.66
N TRP A 51 -5.83 -2.55 4.41
CA TRP A 51 -6.10 -3.59 5.39
C TRP A 51 -6.63 -4.85 4.70
N LEU A 52 -5.95 -5.98 4.90
CA LEU A 52 -6.35 -7.28 4.38
C LEU A 52 -6.82 -8.17 5.53
N LYS A 53 -7.92 -8.90 5.33
CA LYS A 53 -8.49 -9.80 6.31
C LYS A 53 -8.55 -11.23 5.79
N CYS A 54 -8.02 -12.17 6.57
CA CYS A 54 -8.14 -13.59 6.25
C CYS A 54 -9.57 -14.08 6.50
N GLN A 55 -10.19 -14.64 5.47
CA GLN A 55 -11.54 -15.19 5.56
C GLN A 55 -11.65 -16.45 6.43
N ARG A 56 -10.50 -17.07 6.79
CA ARG A 56 -10.46 -18.31 7.57
C ARG A 56 -10.16 -18.10 9.04
N CYS A 57 -9.08 -17.39 9.37
CA CYS A 57 -8.66 -17.16 10.76
C CYS A 57 -9.03 -15.77 11.28
N GLY A 58 -9.59 -14.90 10.43
CA GLY A 58 -9.97 -13.53 10.81
C GLY A 58 -8.80 -12.57 11.04
N ARG A 59 -7.54 -13.03 10.90
CA ARG A 59 -6.36 -12.18 11.06
C ARG A 59 -6.38 -11.03 10.07
N GLU A 60 -5.99 -9.86 10.56
CA GLU A 60 -5.87 -8.65 9.78
C GLU A 60 -4.40 -8.22 9.68
N ILE A 61 -3.99 -7.73 8.51
CA ILE A 61 -2.66 -7.15 8.29
C ILE A 61 -2.80 -5.89 7.45
N GLU A 62 -1.82 -5.02 7.59
CA GLU A 62 -1.62 -3.89 6.68
C GLU A 62 -0.67 -4.32 5.55
N PHE A 63 -0.98 -3.99 4.31
CA PHE A 63 -0.19 -4.37 3.14
C PHE A 63 -0.06 -3.21 2.15
N SER A 64 1.07 -3.14 1.43
CA SER A 64 1.30 -2.10 0.41
C SER A 64 0.29 -2.26 -0.74
N TYR A 65 -0.38 -1.16 -1.10
CA TYR A 65 -1.33 -1.12 -2.22
C TYR A 65 -0.65 -1.49 -3.55
N GLU A 66 0.50 -0.87 -3.83
CA GLU A 66 1.25 -1.11 -5.05
C GLU A 66 1.71 -2.56 -5.15
N SER A 67 2.22 -3.13 -4.05
CA SER A 67 2.59 -4.55 -4.01
C SER A 67 1.39 -5.48 -4.20
N LEU A 68 0.24 -5.14 -3.63
CA LEU A 68 -1.00 -5.92 -3.79
C LEU A 68 -1.43 -5.96 -5.27
N LEU A 69 -1.42 -4.81 -5.95
CA LEU A 69 -1.73 -4.73 -7.37
C LEU A 69 -0.71 -5.47 -8.23
N HIS A 70 0.57 -5.29 -7.96
CA HIS A 70 1.64 -5.96 -8.69
C HIS A 70 1.47 -7.49 -8.68
N LEU A 71 1.18 -8.06 -7.51
CA LEU A 71 0.95 -9.50 -7.34
C LEU A 71 -0.34 -10.01 -8.01
N ASN A 72 -1.30 -9.12 -8.28
CA ASN A 72 -2.62 -9.45 -8.82
C ASN A 72 -2.86 -8.80 -10.20
N PHE A 73 -1.80 -8.38 -10.90
CA PHE A 73 -1.92 -7.58 -12.14
C PHE A 73 -2.76 -8.27 -13.22
N ASN A 74 -2.66 -9.60 -13.34
CA ASN A 74 -3.42 -10.39 -14.31
C ASN A 74 -4.81 -10.83 -13.78
N THR A 75 -5.18 -10.43 -12.58
CA THR A 75 -6.42 -10.86 -11.92
C THR A 75 -7.52 -9.84 -12.21
N ASN A 76 -8.53 -10.23 -12.99
CA ASN A 76 -9.69 -9.39 -13.31
C ASN A 76 -10.73 -9.29 -12.15
N GLY A 77 -10.30 -9.60 -10.92
CA GLY A 77 -11.15 -9.70 -9.74
C GLY A 77 -10.60 -8.90 -8.56
N LEU A 78 -11.23 -9.03 -7.40
CA LEU A 78 -10.74 -8.40 -6.17
C LEU A 78 -9.34 -8.96 -5.83
N PRO A 79 -8.31 -8.10 -5.67
CA PRO A 79 -6.97 -8.54 -5.32
C PRO A 79 -6.94 -9.31 -4.00
N TYR A 80 -6.04 -10.29 -3.89
CA TYR A 80 -5.88 -11.07 -2.67
C TYR A 80 -4.43 -11.49 -2.44
N ILE A 81 -4.14 -11.97 -1.24
CA ILE A 81 -2.89 -12.66 -0.91
C ILE A 81 -3.17 -13.94 -0.12
N MET A 82 -2.16 -14.79 0.03
CA MET A 82 -2.24 -15.95 0.92
C MET A 82 -2.00 -15.55 2.39
N CYS A 83 -2.78 -16.13 3.28
CA CYS A 83 -2.58 -16.00 4.71
C CYS A 83 -1.42 -16.90 5.16
N THR A 84 -0.31 -16.30 5.57
CA THR A 84 0.90 -17.01 6.04
C THR A 84 0.64 -17.90 7.24
N THR A 85 -0.29 -17.53 8.13
CA THR A 85 -0.69 -18.37 9.27
C THR A 85 -1.54 -19.57 8.84
N CYS A 86 -2.34 -19.42 7.79
CA CYS A 86 -3.19 -20.47 7.26
C CYS A 86 -2.57 -21.16 6.03
N ASN A 87 -1.26 -21.07 5.85
CA ASN A 87 -0.58 -21.53 4.62
C ASN A 87 -0.88 -23.01 4.31
N VAL A 88 -0.90 -23.86 5.34
CA VAL A 88 -1.28 -25.28 5.24
C VAL A 88 -2.73 -25.51 4.80
N LYS A 89 -3.57 -24.50 4.96
CA LYS A 89 -5.03 -24.54 4.88
C LYS A 89 -5.57 -23.64 3.76
N LYS A 90 -4.70 -23.14 2.86
CA LYS A 90 -5.04 -22.25 1.74
C LYS A 90 -5.91 -21.06 2.17
N GLY A 91 -5.60 -20.44 3.32
CA GLY A 91 -6.32 -19.24 3.74
C GLY A 91 -6.05 -18.08 2.77
N ILE A 92 -7.10 -17.41 2.31
CA ILE A 92 -7.01 -16.24 1.43
C ILE A 92 -7.33 -14.98 2.24
N MET A 93 -6.61 -13.89 1.98
CA MET A 93 -6.85 -12.58 2.56
C MET A 93 -7.31 -11.60 1.46
N PHE A 94 -8.46 -10.98 1.67
CA PHE A 94 -9.02 -9.95 0.79
C PHE A 94 -9.00 -8.59 1.47
N PRO A 95 -9.08 -7.47 0.72
CA PRO A 95 -9.34 -6.16 1.26
C PRO A 95 -10.51 -6.18 2.24
N ARG A 96 -10.24 -5.70 3.45
CA ARG A 96 -11.19 -5.69 4.56
C ARG A 96 -12.37 -4.77 4.28
N ASP A 97 -12.08 -3.58 3.77
CA ASP A 97 -13.06 -2.52 3.61
C ASP A 97 -13.37 -2.33 2.12
N LEU A 98 -14.43 -2.99 1.65
CA LEU A 98 -14.93 -2.85 0.27
C LEU A 98 -15.79 -1.58 0.14
N ILE A 99 -15.81 -1.02 -1.07
CA ILE A 99 -16.60 0.15 -1.45
C ILE A 99 -17.60 -0.30 -2.52
N GLU A 100 -18.88 0.02 -2.32
CA GLU A 100 -19.97 -0.22 -3.26
C GLU A 100 -19.97 0.77 -4.43
#